data_AF-A0A9P4N8E9-F1
#
_entry.id   AF-A0A9P4N8E9-F1
#
_cell.length_a   1.000
_cell.length_b   1.000
_cell.length_c   1.000
_cell.angle_alpha   90.00
_cell.angle_beta   90.00
_cell.angle_gamma   90.00
#
_symmetry.space_group_name_H-M   'P 1'
#
loop_
_entity.id
_entity.type
_entity.pdbx_description
1 polymer ?
#
loop_
_entity_poly.entity_id
_entity_poly.type
_entity_poly.pdbx_seq_one_letter_code
_entity_poly.pdbx_strand_id
1 'polypeptide(L)'
;MTAALDTLPPEILFKILSFTSPFNPYFGPNRPLYSLAATNRHLHDVVEEYARGLLKKHANIESPNPPTRAFVRRVKWMKWLSTTCWICHRTSRRKAILDPSMTCCDKCDRKTFPKMTMTEAITKHGLSKLDLFTPCILHPNLPPLNTGVYMCMGGYTIMISESDVFARKAYVDSLMGSKAQDMALRRRRVARHDRIAKHMDIEYRNGGWRKAWNFPAHSDANLKTKSLQTQESRDKYVREGLRKEWAEMGINKFAVVDGRGHGEKSKGVSAEEPIELD
;
A
#
# COMPACT_ATOMS: atom_id res chain seq x y z
N MET A 1 -11.39 -3.28 -42.20
CA MET A 1 -10.53 -4.23 -41.46
C MET A 1 -10.41 -3.73 -40.04
N THR A 2 -10.97 -4.45 -39.07
CA THR A 2 -10.82 -4.12 -37.64
C THR A 2 -9.42 -4.52 -37.21
N ALA A 3 -8.60 -3.58 -36.73
CA ALA A 3 -7.28 -3.88 -36.20
C ALA A 3 -7.44 -4.77 -34.97
N ALA A 4 -6.91 -6.00 -35.03
CA ALA A 4 -6.93 -6.97 -33.95
C ALA A 4 -5.49 -7.24 -33.49
N LEU A 5 -5.32 -7.63 -32.23
CA LEU A 5 -3.99 -7.80 -31.63
C LEU A 5 -3.16 -8.87 -32.36
N ASP A 6 -3.81 -9.90 -32.87
CA ASP A 6 -3.22 -11.04 -33.56
C ASP A 6 -2.84 -10.77 -35.03
N THR A 7 -3.19 -9.61 -35.57
CA THR A 7 -2.76 -9.17 -36.90
C THR A 7 -1.54 -8.25 -36.85
N LEU A 8 -1.01 -7.96 -35.65
CA LEU A 8 0.18 -7.13 -35.47
C LEU A 8 1.47 -7.91 -35.81
N PRO A 9 2.51 -7.23 -36.34
CA PRO A 9 3.82 -7.84 -36.51
C PRO A 9 4.44 -8.32 -35.18
N PRO A 10 5.19 -9.44 -35.18
CA PRO A 10 5.82 -9.99 -33.97
C PRO A 10 6.68 -9.01 -33.19
N GLU A 11 7.34 -8.06 -33.86
CA GLU A 11 8.18 -7.02 -33.24
C GLU A 11 7.35 -6.09 -32.37
N ILE A 12 6.17 -5.71 -32.84
CA ILE A 12 5.22 -4.87 -32.10
C ILE A 12 4.65 -5.67 -30.93
N LEU A 13 4.32 -6.94 -31.14
CA LEU A 13 3.86 -7.82 -30.08
C LEU A 13 4.92 -8.01 -28.99
N PHE A 14 6.19 -8.22 -29.33
CA PHE A 14 7.29 -8.29 -28.35
C PHE A 14 7.47 -6.98 -27.60
N LYS A 15 7.31 -5.84 -28.27
CA LYS A 15 7.32 -4.54 -27.60
C LYS A 15 6.16 -4.42 -26.60
N ILE A 16 4.95 -4.85 -26.97
CA ILE A 16 3.79 -4.89 -26.06
C ILE A 16 4.07 -5.84 -24.88
N LEU A 17 4.60 -7.04 -25.14
CA LEU A 17 4.96 -8.02 -24.12
C LEU A 17 6.09 -7.55 -23.19
N SER A 18 6.93 -6.61 -23.64
CA SER A 18 7.94 -5.99 -22.78
C SER A 18 7.32 -5.11 -21.68
N PHE A 19 6.14 -4.53 -21.91
CA PHE A 19 5.40 -3.80 -20.88
C PHE A 19 4.68 -4.73 -19.91
N THR A 20 4.36 -5.95 -20.33
CA THR A 20 3.86 -7.04 -19.47
C THR A 20 5.01 -7.82 -18.80
N SER A 21 6.22 -7.25 -18.83
CA SER A 21 7.40 -7.81 -18.18
C SER A 21 7.07 -8.28 -16.76
N PRO A 22 7.52 -9.47 -16.37
CA PRO A 22 7.27 -10.00 -15.04
C PRO A 22 7.86 -9.11 -13.95
N PHE A 23 8.86 -8.27 -14.27
CA PHE A 23 9.43 -7.30 -13.34
C PHE A 23 8.48 -6.15 -13.01
N ASN A 24 7.30 -6.11 -13.61
CA ASN A 24 6.25 -5.17 -13.29
C ASN A 24 5.33 -5.75 -12.20
N PRO A 25 5.34 -5.20 -10.99
CA PRO A 25 4.55 -5.72 -9.86
C PRO A 25 3.04 -5.69 -10.10
N TYR A 26 2.55 -4.78 -10.97
CA TYR A 26 1.14 -4.66 -11.30
C TYR A 26 0.58 -5.89 -12.04
N PHE A 27 1.44 -6.64 -12.74
CA PHE A 27 1.03 -7.80 -13.54
C PHE A 27 1.30 -9.16 -12.87
N GLY A 28 1.99 -9.16 -11.72
CA GLY A 28 2.25 -10.35 -10.92
C GLY A 28 1.03 -11.24 -10.66
N PRO A 29 -0.12 -10.70 -10.19
CA PRO A 29 -1.31 -11.52 -9.92
C PRO A 29 -2.04 -12.00 -11.18
N ASN A 30 -2.08 -11.20 -12.24
CA ASN A 30 -2.90 -11.45 -13.43
C ASN A 30 -2.20 -12.31 -14.51
N ARG A 31 -0.93 -12.69 -14.30
CA ARG A 31 -0.13 -13.57 -15.16
C ARG A 31 -0.41 -13.36 -16.67
N PRO A 32 -0.21 -12.14 -17.20
CA PRO A 32 -0.70 -11.75 -18.53
C PRO A 32 -0.21 -12.65 -19.66
N LEU A 33 0.98 -13.24 -19.54
CA LEU A 33 1.51 -14.19 -20.52
C LEU A 33 0.66 -15.47 -20.64
N TYR A 34 0.06 -15.96 -19.55
CA TYR A 34 -0.84 -17.11 -19.61
C TYR A 34 -2.14 -16.76 -20.30
N SER A 35 -2.73 -15.61 -19.95
CA SER A 35 -3.98 -15.14 -20.54
C SER A 35 -3.81 -14.90 -22.04
N LEU A 36 -2.73 -14.22 -22.45
CA LEU A 36 -2.43 -13.98 -23.86
C LEU A 36 -2.20 -15.28 -24.64
N ALA A 37 -1.41 -16.21 -24.09
CA ALA A 37 -1.15 -17.50 -24.73
C ALA A 37 -2.40 -18.39 -24.86
N ALA A 38 -3.45 -18.13 -24.07
CA ALA A 38 -4.70 -18.88 -24.14
C ALA A 38 -5.67 -18.33 -25.21
N THR A 39 -5.44 -17.13 -25.76
CA THR A 39 -6.38 -16.49 -26.69
C THR A 39 -6.39 -17.11 -28.08
N ASN A 40 -5.23 -17.29 -28.71
CA ASN A 40 -5.10 -17.96 -30.01
C ASN A 40 -3.71 -18.58 -30.19
N ARG A 41 -3.56 -19.41 -31.25
CA ARG A 41 -2.31 -20.12 -31.55
C ARG A 41 -1.15 -19.19 -31.90
N HIS A 42 -1.41 -18.11 -32.63
CA HIS A 42 -0.36 -17.16 -33.02
C HIS A 42 0.26 -16.48 -31.80
N LEU A 43 -0.56 -15.92 -30.90
CA LEU A 43 -0.12 -15.28 -29.67
C LEU A 43 0.51 -16.27 -28.70
N HIS A 44 0.04 -17.52 -28.68
CA HIS A 44 0.70 -18.59 -27.95
C HIS A 44 2.16 -18.76 -28.41
N ASP A 45 2.40 -18.88 -29.71
CA ASP A 45 3.74 -19.10 -30.26
C ASP A 45 4.65 -17.88 -30.03
N VAL A 46 4.10 -16.66 -30.18
CA VAL A 46 4.78 -15.40 -29.86
C VAL A 46 5.17 -15.35 -28.36
N VAL A 47 4.27 -15.69 -27.44
CA VAL A 47 4.57 -15.70 -26.00
C VAL A 47 5.66 -16.74 -25.65
N GLU A 48 5.64 -17.91 -26.29
CA GLU A 48 6.66 -18.94 -26.07
C GLU A 48 8.05 -18.53 -26.61
N GLU A 49 8.12 -17.84 -27.74
CA GLU A 49 9.38 -17.26 -28.24
C GLU A 49 9.87 -16.11 -27.36
N TYR A 50 8.96 -15.24 -26.90
CA TYR A 50 9.31 -14.19 -25.95
C TYR A 50 9.87 -14.77 -24.64
N ALA A 51 9.22 -15.79 -24.07
CA ALA A 51 9.69 -16.49 -22.88
C ALA A 51 11.05 -17.19 -23.10
N ARG A 52 11.33 -17.70 -24.31
CA ARG A 52 12.65 -18.22 -24.67
C ARG A 52 13.73 -17.14 -24.53
N GLY A 53 13.47 -15.95 -25.06
CA GLY A 53 14.38 -14.82 -24.98
C GLY A 53 14.69 -14.45 -23.52
N LEU A 54 13.65 -14.40 -22.67
CA LEU A 54 13.81 -14.10 -21.25
C LEU A 54 14.62 -15.16 -20.49
N LEU A 55 14.34 -16.45 -20.72
CA LEU A 55 15.08 -17.56 -20.12
C LEU A 55 16.56 -17.54 -20.52
N LYS A 56 16.86 -17.29 -21.79
CA LYS A 56 18.24 -17.20 -22.27
C LYS A 56 18.95 -15.99 -21.65
N LYS A 57 18.31 -14.82 -21.66
CA LYS A 57 18.90 -13.56 -21.19
C LYS A 57 19.15 -13.52 -19.68
N HIS A 58 18.21 -14.01 -18.88
CA HIS A 58 18.23 -13.82 -17.43
C HIS A 58 18.58 -15.08 -16.63
N ALA A 59 18.23 -16.26 -17.15
CA ALA A 59 18.45 -17.52 -16.46
C ALA A 59 19.61 -18.33 -17.05
N ASN A 60 20.15 -17.92 -18.21
CA ASN A 60 21.08 -18.71 -19.01
C ASN A 60 20.56 -20.14 -19.27
N ILE A 61 19.24 -20.28 -19.42
CA ILE A 61 18.58 -21.56 -19.70
C ILE A 61 18.32 -21.63 -21.19
N GLU A 62 19.02 -22.54 -21.87
CA GLU A 62 18.74 -22.85 -23.26
C GLU A 62 17.50 -23.74 -23.36
N SER A 63 16.52 -23.32 -24.17
CA SER A 63 15.35 -24.15 -24.45
C SER A 63 15.67 -25.14 -25.57
N PRO A 64 15.24 -26.40 -25.47
CA PRO A 64 15.32 -27.33 -26.59
C PRO A 64 14.57 -26.78 -27.81
N ASN A 65 15.15 -26.99 -28.99
CA ASN A 65 14.57 -26.66 -30.29
C ASN A 65 14.61 -27.92 -31.17
N PRO A 66 13.46 -28.57 -31.48
CA PRO A 66 12.08 -28.13 -31.24
C PRO A 66 11.64 -28.23 -29.76
N PRO A 67 10.62 -27.45 -29.34
CA PRO A 67 10.09 -27.51 -27.98
C PRO A 67 9.45 -28.86 -27.71
N THR A 68 9.81 -29.50 -26.59
CA THR A 68 9.18 -30.74 -26.14
C THR A 68 7.91 -30.43 -25.35
N ARG A 69 6.92 -31.33 -25.36
CA ARG A 69 5.67 -31.17 -24.57
C ARG A 69 5.94 -30.98 -23.06
N ALA A 70 7.07 -31.49 -22.56
CA ALA A 70 7.50 -31.34 -21.17
C ALA A 70 8.17 -29.97 -20.88
N PHE A 71 8.58 -29.22 -21.91
CA PHE A 71 9.30 -27.95 -21.79
C PHE A 71 8.45 -26.78 -22.31
N VAL A 72 7.48 -26.36 -21.51
CA VAL A 72 6.71 -25.13 -21.76
C VAL A 72 7.50 -23.94 -21.22
N ARG A 73 7.95 -23.04 -22.11
CA ARG A 73 8.93 -21.99 -21.79
C ARG A 73 8.34 -20.94 -20.85
N ARG A 74 7.09 -20.51 -21.06
CA ARG A 74 6.41 -19.58 -20.14
C ARG A 74 6.30 -20.14 -18.71
N VAL A 75 6.05 -21.46 -18.57
CA VAL A 75 5.95 -22.13 -17.26
C VAL A 75 7.32 -22.18 -16.59
N LYS A 76 8.38 -22.52 -17.34
CA LYS A 76 9.76 -22.53 -16.83
C LYS A 76 10.21 -21.14 -16.39
N TRP A 77 9.88 -20.11 -17.17
CA TRP A 77 10.15 -18.73 -16.84
C TRP A 77 9.49 -18.31 -15.53
N MET A 78 8.20 -18.62 -15.37
CA MET A 78 7.46 -18.28 -14.15
C MET A 78 7.94 -19.07 -12.93
N LYS A 79 8.33 -20.34 -13.12
CA LYS A 79 9.01 -21.11 -12.09
C LYS A 79 10.31 -20.41 -11.67
N TRP A 80 11.15 -20.03 -12.63
CA TRP A 80 12.41 -19.33 -12.35
C TRP A 80 12.19 -18.02 -11.59
N LEU A 81 11.20 -17.21 -11.98
CA LEU A 81 10.84 -15.97 -11.27
C LEU A 81 10.38 -16.23 -9.83
N SER A 82 9.71 -17.35 -9.56
CA SER A 82 9.26 -17.69 -8.20
C SER A 82 10.40 -18.22 -7.31
N THR A 83 11.44 -18.81 -7.90
CA THR A 83 12.53 -19.48 -7.18
C THR A 83 13.87 -18.74 -7.23
N THR A 84 13.93 -17.58 -7.87
CA THR A 84 15.16 -16.83 -8.10
C THR A 84 14.93 -15.37 -7.76
N CYS A 85 15.89 -14.75 -7.07
CA CYS A 85 15.87 -13.33 -6.78
C CYS A 85 15.96 -12.53 -8.09
N TRP A 86 15.03 -11.60 -8.30
CA TRP A 86 14.95 -10.81 -9.53
C TRP A 86 16.15 -9.88 -9.73
N ILE A 87 16.86 -9.54 -8.65
CA ILE A 87 17.95 -8.55 -8.66
C ILE A 87 19.32 -9.22 -8.82
N CYS A 88 19.64 -10.20 -7.97
CA CYS A 88 20.96 -10.85 -7.99
C CYS A 88 20.98 -12.21 -8.68
N HIS A 89 19.83 -12.68 -9.18
CA HIS A 89 19.68 -13.96 -9.88
C HIS A 89 20.09 -15.21 -9.07
N ARG A 90 20.24 -15.09 -7.74
CA ARG A 90 20.48 -16.22 -6.84
C ARG A 90 19.18 -16.90 -6.44
N THR A 91 19.23 -18.19 -6.16
CA THR A 91 18.06 -18.95 -5.70
C THR A 91 17.47 -18.33 -4.43
N SER A 92 16.17 -18.09 -4.44
CA SER A 92 15.43 -17.58 -3.29
C SER A 92 13.96 -17.91 -3.43
N ARG A 93 13.28 -18.22 -2.33
CA ARG A 93 11.81 -18.34 -2.30
C ARG A 93 11.15 -17.20 -1.54
N ARG A 94 11.96 -16.31 -0.94
CA ARG A 94 11.49 -15.17 -0.17
C ARG A 94 10.92 -14.13 -1.13
N LYS A 95 9.81 -13.52 -0.71
CA LYS A 95 9.22 -12.36 -1.40
C LYS A 95 9.78 -11.06 -0.85
N ALA A 96 9.89 -10.03 -1.70
CA ALA A 96 10.25 -8.69 -1.23
C ALA A 96 9.18 -8.19 -0.26
N ILE A 97 9.61 -7.41 0.73
CA ILE A 97 8.70 -7.04 1.83
C ILE A 97 7.63 -6.05 1.34
N LEU A 98 8.03 -5.03 0.58
CA LEU A 98 7.13 -4.01 0.04
C LEU A 98 6.44 -4.43 -1.28
N ASP A 99 6.87 -5.55 -1.86
CA ASP A 99 6.28 -6.08 -3.09
C ASP A 99 6.28 -7.62 -3.05
N PRO A 100 5.20 -8.21 -2.52
CA PRO A 100 5.09 -9.66 -2.41
C PRO A 100 5.07 -10.40 -3.76
N SER A 101 4.84 -9.71 -4.88
CA SER A 101 4.84 -10.33 -6.21
C SER A 101 6.25 -10.77 -6.62
N MET A 102 7.25 -9.98 -6.24
CA MET A 102 8.66 -10.17 -6.56
C MET A 102 9.35 -11.13 -5.61
N THR A 103 10.04 -12.13 -6.15
CA THR A 103 10.98 -12.94 -5.37
C THR A 103 12.28 -12.17 -5.19
N CYS A 104 12.69 -11.95 -3.94
CA CYS A 104 13.88 -11.17 -3.60
C CYS A 104 14.58 -11.73 -2.37
N CYS A 105 15.90 -11.86 -2.44
CA CYS A 105 16.70 -12.26 -1.28
C CYS A 105 16.82 -11.11 -0.27
N ASP A 106 17.08 -11.41 1.01
CA ASP A 106 17.17 -10.41 2.09
C ASP A 106 18.15 -9.27 1.78
N LYS A 107 19.34 -9.61 1.26
CA LYS A 107 20.38 -8.62 0.95
C LYS A 107 19.94 -7.63 -0.12
N CYS A 108 19.30 -8.12 -1.18
CA CYS A 108 18.81 -7.27 -2.26
C CYS A 108 17.58 -6.48 -1.83
N ASP A 109 16.69 -7.08 -1.04
CA ASP A 109 15.50 -6.42 -0.50
C ASP A 109 15.88 -5.23 0.40
N ARG A 110 16.88 -5.39 1.28
CA ARG A 110 17.40 -4.29 2.11
C ARG A 110 18.09 -3.20 1.29
N LYS A 111 18.89 -3.58 0.28
CA LYS A 111 19.64 -2.62 -0.54
C LYS A 111 18.74 -1.80 -1.48
N THR A 112 17.73 -2.44 -2.05
CA THR A 112 16.94 -1.86 -3.16
C THR A 112 15.68 -1.17 -2.67
N PHE A 113 15.11 -1.63 -1.56
CA PHE A 113 13.88 -1.08 -0.99
C PHE A 113 14.16 -0.59 0.44
N PRO A 114 14.66 0.66 0.57
CA PRO A 114 14.78 1.33 1.86
C PRO A 114 13.42 1.35 2.56
N LYS A 115 13.40 0.83 3.79
CA LYS A 115 12.18 0.64 4.55
C LYS A 115 12.48 0.73 6.03
N MET A 116 11.55 1.32 6.76
CA MET A 116 11.63 1.48 8.20
C MET A 116 10.43 0.82 8.88
N THR A 117 10.58 0.52 10.17
CA THR A 117 9.46 -0.03 10.96
C THR A 117 8.44 1.05 11.28
N MET A 118 7.18 0.67 11.54
CA MET A 118 6.17 1.61 12.07
C MET A 118 6.66 2.34 13.33
N THR A 119 7.30 1.64 14.26
CA THR A 119 7.85 2.23 15.49
C THR A 119 8.94 3.25 15.18
N GLU A 120 9.80 2.98 14.22
CA GLU A 120 10.84 3.91 13.77
C GLU A 120 10.25 5.16 13.13
N ALA A 121 9.24 5.01 12.27
CA ALA A 121 8.53 6.15 11.68
C ALA A 121 7.88 7.05 12.76
N ILE A 122 7.25 6.45 13.76
CA ILE A 122 6.63 7.19 14.87
C ILE A 122 7.69 7.90 15.73
N THR A 123 8.74 7.18 16.13
CA THR A 123 9.74 7.70 17.08
C THR A 123 10.69 8.73 16.45
N LYS A 124 11.16 8.49 15.23
CA LYS A 124 12.12 9.37 14.55
C LYS A 124 11.45 10.54 13.82
N HIS A 125 10.27 10.34 13.25
CA HIS A 125 9.61 11.35 12.42
C HIS A 125 8.38 11.98 13.07
N GLY A 126 7.97 11.50 14.24
CA GLY A 126 6.85 12.08 14.99
C GLY A 126 5.51 11.98 14.27
N LEU A 127 5.36 11.00 13.38
CA LEU A 127 4.12 10.68 12.70
C LEU A 127 3.30 9.71 13.53
N SER A 128 1.98 9.88 13.62
CA SER A 128 1.13 8.88 14.28
C SER A 128 0.68 7.78 13.33
N LYS A 129 0.05 6.73 13.86
CA LYS A 129 -0.61 5.71 13.01
C LYS A 129 -1.69 6.30 12.10
N LEU A 130 -2.44 7.31 12.58
CA LEU A 130 -3.44 8.01 11.78
C LEU A 130 -2.80 8.83 10.64
N ASP A 131 -1.56 9.31 10.80
CA ASP A 131 -0.84 9.98 9.71
C ASP A 131 -0.26 9.00 8.68
N LEU A 132 0.24 7.85 9.16
CA LEU A 132 0.91 6.85 8.34
C LEU A 132 -0.07 6.00 7.54
N PHE A 133 -1.11 5.47 8.16
CA PHE A 133 -1.98 4.50 7.51
C PHE A 133 -3.26 5.15 7.00
N THR A 134 -3.22 5.52 5.72
CA THR A 134 -4.33 6.16 5.01
C THR A 134 -4.87 5.25 3.90
N PRO A 135 -6.10 5.48 3.40
CA PRO A 135 -7.08 6.47 3.89
C PRO A 135 -7.53 6.15 5.32
N CYS A 136 -7.80 7.20 6.09
CA CYS A 136 -8.31 7.08 7.46
C CYS A 136 -9.18 8.31 7.79
N ILE A 137 -9.82 8.33 8.96
CA ILE A 137 -10.70 9.43 9.34
C ILE A 137 -10.01 10.79 9.37
N LEU A 138 -8.72 10.84 9.75
CA LEU A 138 -7.96 12.09 9.82
C LEU A 138 -7.59 12.60 8.42
N HIS A 139 -7.31 11.67 7.51
CA HIS A 139 -6.81 11.92 6.16
C HIS A 139 -7.52 11.00 5.15
N PRO A 140 -8.82 11.25 4.85
CA PRO A 140 -9.62 10.34 4.03
C PRO A 140 -9.20 10.34 2.55
N ASN A 141 -8.63 11.45 2.07
CA ASN A 141 -8.25 11.62 0.66
C ASN A 141 -6.78 11.30 0.38
N LEU A 142 -5.99 10.94 1.40
CA LEU A 142 -4.59 10.61 1.19
C LEU A 142 -4.44 9.16 0.71
N PRO A 143 -3.59 8.90 -0.30
CA PRO A 143 -3.35 7.55 -0.78
C PRO A 143 -2.68 6.69 0.30
N PRO A 144 -2.86 5.36 0.27
CA PRO A 144 -2.14 4.45 1.14
C PRO A 144 -0.63 4.51 0.88
N LEU A 145 0.16 4.32 1.94
CA LEU A 145 1.60 4.16 1.82
C LEU A 145 1.94 2.74 1.35
N ASN A 146 3.07 2.59 0.68
CA ASN A 146 3.61 1.30 0.35
C ASN A 146 4.10 0.60 1.64
N THR A 147 3.40 -0.47 2.01
CA THR A 147 3.62 -1.20 3.25
C THR A 147 3.82 -2.68 2.99
N GLY A 148 4.60 -3.31 3.85
CA GLY A 148 4.85 -4.73 3.85
C GLY A 148 4.78 -5.30 5.26
N VAL A 149 4.58 -6.61 5.36
CA VAL A 149 4.56 -7.29 6.65
C VAL A 149 5.70 -8.31 6.70
N TYR A 150 6.43 -8.34 7.79
CA TYR A 150 7.51 -9.30 8.05
C TYR A 150 7.31 -9.98 9.41
N MET A 151 7.55 -11.29 9.47
CA MET A 151 7.47 -12.05 10.73
C MET A 151 8.80 -11.97 11.47
N CYS A 152 8.79 -11.42 12.68
CA CYS A 152 9.95 -11.29 13.55
C CYS A 152 9.60 -11.80 14.95
N MET A 153 10.39 -12.74 15.49
CA MET A 153 10.22 -13.28 16.85
C MET A 153 8.78 -13.76 17.17
N GLY A 154 8.11 -14.38 16.20
CA GLY A 154 6.72 -14.87 16.35
C GLY A 154 5.63 -13.80 16.23
N GLY A 155 6.00 -12.53 16.01
CA GLY A 155 5.08 -11.42 15.76
C GLY A 155 5.16 -10.89 14.33
N TYR A 156 4.09 -10.22 13.87
CA TYR A 156 4.09 -9.49 12.61
C TYR A 156 4.57 -8.05 12.84
N THR A 157 5.55 -7.62 12.06
CA THR A 157 6.07 -6.25 12.03
C THR A 157 5.69 -5.61 10.70
N ILE A 158 5.15 -4.39 10.76
CA ILE A 158 4.85 -3.60 9.57
C ILE A 158 6.09 -2.79 9.19
N MET A 159 6.49 -2.95 7.93
CA MET A 159 7.54 -2.18 7.28
C MET A 159 6.88 -1.18 6.33
N ILE A 160 7.41 0.03 6.27
CA ILE A 160 6.89 1.13 5.46
C ILE A 160 8.03 1.63 4.59
N SER A 161 7.75 1.94 3.32
CA SER A 161 8.73 2.58 2.43
C SER A 161 9.25 3.89 3.04
N GLU A 162 10.57 4.07 3.06
CA GLU A 162 11.16 5.29 3.62
C GLU A 162 10.76 6.54 2.83
N SER A 163 10.72 6.44 1.49
CA SER A 163 10.29 7.53 0.62
C SER A 163 8.89 8.03 0.98
N ASP A 164 7.99 7.10 1.29
CA ASP A 164 6.60 7.38 1.56
C ASP A 164 6.44 8.00 2.95
N VAL A 165 7.23 7.54 3.92
CA VAL A 165 7.30 8.16 5.25
C VAL A 165 7.80 9.61 5.14
N PHE A 166 8.84 9.87 4.35
CA PHE A 166 9.36 11.23 4.16
C PHE A 166 8.38 12.13 3.42
N ALA A 167 7.73 11.63 2.37
CA ALA A 167 6.69 12.36 1.66
C ALA A 167 5.51 12.69 2.60
N ARG A 168 5.08 11.72 3.41
CA ARG A 168 4.02 11.91 4.40
C ARG A 168 4.42 12.91 5.48
N LYS A 169 5.65 12.84 5.96
CA LYS A 169 6.23 13.83 6.88
C LYS A 169 6.19 15.21 6.28
N ALA A 170 6.72 15.40 5.07
CA ALA A 170 6.72 16.70 4.40
C ALA A 170 5.30 17.27 4.25
N TYR A 171 4.33 16.43 3.89
CA TYR A 171 2.92 16.84 3.83
C TYR A 171 2.39 17.30 5.20
N VAL A 172 2.52 16.49 6.25
CA VAL A 172 2.04 16.87 7.59
C VAL A 172 2.78 18.12 8.12
N ASP A 173 4.07 18.24 7.83
CA ASP A 173 4.90 19.38 8.21
C ASP A 173 4.40 20.66 7.51
N SER A 174 4.02 20.57 6.23
CA SER A 174 3.46 21.70 5.48
C SER A 174 2.13 22.19 6.07
N LEU A 175 1.29 21.28 6.58
CA LEU A 175 0.02 21.62 7.22
C LEU A 175 0.22 22.28 8.59
N MET A 176 1.24 21.85 9.35
CA MET A 176 1.54 22.42 10.67
C MET A 176 2.31 23.74 10.59
N GLY A 177 2.94 24.05 9.45
CA GLY A 177 3.73 25.27 9.27
C GLY A 177 4.87 25.38 10.28
N SER A 178 5.01 26.53 10.95
CA SER A 178 6.07 26.77 11.95
C SER A 178 6.03 25.81 13.14
N LYS A 179 4.86 25.27 13.47
CA LYS A 179 4.66 24.32 14.56
C LYS A 179 5.30 22.95 14.28
N ALA A 180 5.64 22.65 13.02
CA ALA A 180 6.26 21.39 12.64
C ALA A 180 7.62 21.17 13.32
N GLN A 181 8.34 22.23 13.69
CA GLN A 181 9.66 22.11 14.33
C GLN A 181 9.57 21.82 15.85
N ASP A 182 8.39 21.98 16.46
CA ASP A 182 8.19 21.69 17.89
C ASP A 182 8.02 20.17 18.12
N MET A 183 9.10 19.52 18.55
CA MET A 183 9.11 18.10 18.89
C MET A 183 8.20 17.74 20.07
N ALA A 184 7.99 18.65 21.03
CA ALA A 184 7.09 18.40 22.16
C ALA A 184 5.62 18.46 21.71
N LEU A 185 5.28 19.34 20.77
CA LEU A 185 3.98 19.35 20.11
C LEU A 185 3.74 18.04 19.35
N ARG A 186 4.71 17.57 18.56
CA ARG A 186 4.58 16.30 17.81
C ARG A 186 4.29 15.12 18.73
N ARG A 187 5.05 14.97 19.82
CA ARG A 187 4.81 13.90 20.80
C ARG A 187 3.40 13.98 21.40
N ARG A 188 2.93 15.17 21.73
CA ARG A 188 1.56 15.39 22.22
C ARG A 188 0.50 15.04 21.18
N ARG A 189 0.75 15.35 19.90
CA ARG A 189 -0.12 15.03 18.77
C ARG A 189 -0.21 13.52 18.54
N VAL A 190 0.93 12.81 18.49
CA VAL A 190 0.96 11.34 18.40
C VAL A 190 0.15 10.71 19.54
N ALA A 191 0.38 11.13 20.78
CA ALA A 191 -0.37 10.61 21.93
C ALA A 191 -1.88 10.95 21.87
N ARG A 192 -2.25 12.10 21.28
CA ARG A 192 -3.65 12.47 21.05
C ARG A 192 -4.30 11.57 20.00
N HIS A 193 -3.59 11.29 18.91
CA HIS A 193 -4.04 10.38 17.87
C HIS A 193 -4.22 8.96 18.38
N ASP A 194 -3.32 8.47 19.23
CA ASP A 194 -3.47 7.15 19.86
C ASP A 194 -4.72 7.10 20.76
N ARG A 195 -5.02 8.19 21.48
CA ARG A 195 -6.27 8.29 22.25
C ARG A 195 -7.50 8.33 21.35
N ILE A 196 -7.47 9.08 20.24
CA ILE A 196 -8.58 9.12 19.27
C ILE A 196 -8.83 7.71 18.71
N ALA A 197 -7.79 7.04 18.23
CA ALA A 197 -7.91 5.66 17.72
C ALA A 197 -8.46 4.70 18.78
N LYS A 198 -8.05 4.86 20.06
CA LYS A 198 -8.62 4.09 21.18
C LYS A 198 -10.11 4.36 21.39
N HIS A 199 -10.56 5.62 21.32
CA HIS A 199 -12.00 5.95 21.46
C HIS A 199 -12.81 5.48 20.25
N MET A 200 -12.20 5.42 19.06
CA MET A 200 -12.80 4.80 17.87
C MET A 200 -12.83 3.27 17.95
N ASP A 201 -12.13 2.66 18.92
CA ASP A 201 -11.95 1.21 19.01
C ASP A 201 -11.38 0.62 17.70
N ILE A 202 -10.36 1.28 17.15
CA ILE A 202 -9.67 0.80 15.94
C ILE A 202 -8.20 0.52 16.21
N GLU A 203 -7.70 -0.50 15.53
CA GLU A 203 -6.27 -0.79 15.42
C GLU A 203 -5.88 -1.03 13.96
N TYR A 204 -4.66 -0.66 13.59
CA TYR A 204 -4.12 -0.99 12.29
C TYR A 204 -3.35 -2.31 12.38
N ARG A 205 -3.87 -3.35 11.74
CA ARG A 205 -3.30 -4.71 11.76
C ARG A 205 -3.45 -5.38 10.41
N ASN A 206 -2.40 -6.12 9.99
CA ASN A 206 -2.35 -6.86 8.73
C ASN A 206 -2.73 -6.00 7.51
N GLY A 207 -2.21 -4.77 7.44
CA GLY A 207 -2.42 -3.88 6.29
C GLY A 207 -3.77 -3.14 6.26
N GLY A 208 -4.57 -3.19 7.32
CA GLY A 208 -5.85 -2.47 7.36
C GLY A 208 -6.27 -2.03 8.76
N TRP A 209 -7.14 -1.02 8.81
CA TRP A 209 -7.85 -0.61 10.03
C TRP A 209 -8.93 -1.63 10.35
N ARG A 210 -9.00 -2.07 11.61
CA ARG A 210 -9.98 -3.06 12.10
C ARG A 210 -10.49 -2.63 13.47
N LYS A 211 -11.69 -3.08 13.85
CA LYS A 211 -12.16 -2.97 15.24
C LYS A 211 -11.20 -3.73 16.15
N ALA A 212 -10.80 -3.15 17.28
CA ALA A 212 -9.92 -3.85 18.21
C ALA A 212 -10.70 -5.00 18.86
N TRP A 213 -10.16 -6.22 18.80
CA TRP A 213 -10.82 -7.41 19.34
C TRP A 213 -11.05 -7.38 20.85
N ASN A 214 -10.40 -6.44 21.54
CA ASN A 214 -10.28 -6.40 23.00
C ASN A 214 -10.87 -5.13 23.62
N PHE A 215 -11.89 -4.49 23.04
CA PHE A 215 -12.81 -3.77 23.91
C PHE A 215 -13.76 -4.81 24.47
N PRO A 216 -13.61 -5.21 25.75
CA PRO A 216 -14.52 -6.19 26.28
C PRO A 216 -15.91 -5.59 26.19
N ALA A 217 -16.81 -6.26 25.48
CA ALA A 217 -18.19 -5.85 25.27
C ALA A 217 -18.95 -5.63 26.60
N HIS A 218 -18.32 -5.96 27.73
CA HIS A 218 -18.76 -5.71 29.10
C HIS A 218 -17.58 -5.37 30.05
N SER A 219 -16.59 -4.58 29.60
CA SER A 219 -15.39 -4.34 30.42
C SER A 219 -15.67 -3.42 31.61
N ASP A 220 -15.52 -3.99 32.80
CA ASP A 220 -15.22 -3.34 34.07
C ASP A 220 -15.68 -1.88 34.18
N ALA A 221 -16.69 -1.63 35.02
CA ALA A 221 -17.11 -0.31 35.49
C ALA A 221 -15.98 0.60 36.04
N ASN A 222 -14.74 0.08 36.10
CA ASN A 222 -13.51 0.75 36.48
C ASN A 222 -12.65 1.30 35.31
N LEU A 223 -13.17 1.39 34.08
CA LEU A 223 -12.53 2.23 33.06
C LEU A 223 -12.48 3.68 33.56
N LYS A 224 -11.32 4.08 34.11
CA LYS A 224 -11.10 5.33 34.87
C LYS A 224 -11.42 6.64 34.12
N THR A 225 -11.77 6.60 32.83
CA THR A 225 -11.97 7.80 32.01
C THR A 225 -13.42 7.87 31.53
N LYS A 226 -14.16 8.89 31.97
CA LYS A 226 -15.59 9.10 31.63
C LYS A 226 -15.86 9.06 30.12
N SER A 227 -14.91 9.52 29.30
CA SER A 227 -15.02 9.54 27.84
C SER A 227 -15.04 8.17 27.17
N LEU A 228 -14.66 7.09 27.87
CA LEU A 228 -14.66 5.72 27.34
C LEU A 228 -15.87 4.90 27.80
N GLN A 229 -16.74 5.44 28.66
CA GLN A 229 -17.82 4.67 29.29
C GLN A 229 -19.00 4.40 28.35
N THR A 230 -19.42 5.39 27.57
CA THR A 230 -20.55 5.27 26.64
C THR A 230 -20.10 5.53 25.20
N GLN A 231 -20.80 4.92 24.24
CA GLN A 231 -20.53 5.14 22.81
C GLN A 231 -20.68 6.63 22.44
N GLU A 232 -21.72 7.30 22.92
CA GLU A 232 -21.92 8.74 22.72
C GLU A 232 -20.76 9.59 23.24
N SER A 233 -20.23 9.25 24.42
CA SER A 233 -19.07 9.96 25.01
C SER A 233 -17.81 9.75 24.18
N ARG A 234 -17.63 8.54 23.63
CA ARG A 234 -16.52 8.20 22.75
C ARG A 234 -16.61 8.98 21.45
N ASP A 235 -17.78 8.99 20.82
CA ASP A 235 -18.02 9.69 19.56
C ASP A 235 -17.86 11.21 19.71
N LYS A 236 -18.34 11.77 20.83
CA LYS A 236 -18.10 13.17 21.18
C LYS A 236 -16.59 13.46 21.30
N TYR A 237 -15.85 12.62 22.02
CA TYR A 237 -14.40 12.79 22.16
C TYR A 237 -13.67 12.71 20.82
N VAL A 238 -14.01 11.74 19.98
CA VAL A 238 -13.43 11.57 18.64
C VAL A 238 -13.72 12.80 17.79
N ARG A 239 -14.97 13.28 17.77
CA ARG A 239 -15.40 14.44 16.98
C ARG A 239 -14.68 15.71 17.40
N GLU A 240 -14.60 15.99 18.71
CA GLU A 240 -13.90 17.16 19.25
C GLU A 240 -12.39 17.08 18.99
N GLY A 241 -11.80 15.90 19.21
CA GLY A 241 -10.38 15.64 18.97
C GLY A 241 -9.99 15.85 17.52
N LEU A 242 -10.75 15.29 16.58
CA LEU A 242 -10.53 15.45 15.14
C LEU A 242 -10.73 16.90 14.69
N ARG A 243 -11.78 17.57 15.17
CA ARG A 243 -12.01 19.00 14.86
C ARG A 243 -10.82 19.86 15.28
N LYS A 244 -10.27 19.60 16.47
CA LYS A 244 -9.09 20.30 16.96
C LYS A 244 -7.85 20.00 16.11
N GLU A 245 -7.62 18.75 15.73
CA GLU A 245 -6.50 18.37 14.85
C GLU A 245 -6.60 19.00 13.47
N TRP A 246 -7.79 18.97 12.85
CA TRP A 246 -8.01 19.63 11.56
C TRP A 246 -7.79 21.14 11.64
N ALA A 247 -8.28 21.79 12.69
CA ALA A 247 -8.04 23.21 12.92
C ALA A 247 -6.55 23.52 13.13
N GLU A 248 -5.83 22.69 13.89
CA GLU A 248 -4.38 22.84 14.10
C GLU A 248 -3.57 22.66 12.80
N MET A 249 -4.06 21.83 11.87
CA MET A 249 -3.46 21.57 10.55
C MET A 249 -3.98 22.49 9.44
N GLY A 250 -4.94 23.39 9.72
CA GLY A 250 -5.57 24.22 8.69
C GLY A 250 -6.42 23.45 7.67
N ILE A 251 -6.82 22.21 7.98
CA ILE A 251 -7.71 21.41 7.12
C ILE A 251 -9.14 21.86 7.37
N ASN A 252 -9.80 22.43 6.36
CA ASN A 252 -11.22 22.78 6.45
C ASN A 252 -12.06 21.55 6.04
N LYS A 253 -12.94 21.06 6.94
CA LYS A 253 -13.70 19.80 6.76
C LYS A 253 -14.52 19.77 5.46
N PHE A 254 -14.93 20.93 4.97
CA PHE A 254 -15.74 21.08 3.75
C PHE A 254 -14.98 20.97 2.43
N ALA A 255 -13.64 21.09 2.43
CA ALA A 255 -12.85 20.87 1.21
C ALA A 255 -12.58 19.37 0.94
N VAL A 256 -12.91 18.51 1.90
CA VAL A 256 -12.56 17.07 1.88
C VAL A 256 -13.62 16.23 1.17
N VAL A 257 -14.87 16.73 1.09
CA VAL A 257 -15.99 16.04 0.41
C VAL A 257 -16.09 16.44 -1.07
N ASP A 258 -15.63 17.64 -1.43
CA ASP A 258 -15.74 18.17 -2.79
C ASP A 258 -14.49 17.84 -3.64
N GLY A 259 -14.32 16.56 -3.94
CA GLY A 259 -13.48 16.09 -5.04
C GLY A 259 -14.09 16.39 -6.43
N ARG A 260 -14.79 17.53 -6.59
CA ARG A 260 -15.27 18.03 -7.88
C ARG A 260 -14.81 19.48 -8.04
N GLY A 261 -14.19 19.73 -9.19
CA GLY A 261 -13.38 20.91 -9.48
C GLY A 261 -14.00 22.25 -9.11
N HIS A 262 -13.12 23.15 -8.69
CA HIS A 262 -13.41 24.56 -8.55
C HIS A 262 -13.96 25.17 -9.83
N GLY A 263 -15.17 25.70 -9.70
CA GLY A 263 -15.76 26.66 -10.62
C GLY A 263 -17.10 27.14 -10.06
N GLU A 264 -17.10 27.85 -8.92
CA GLU A 264 -17.92 29.06 -8.67
C GLU A 264 -18.03 29.44 -7.18
N LYS A 265 -18.31 30.73 -6.98
CA LYS A 265 -18.23 31.48 -5.74
C LYS A 265 -19.39 31.18 -4.79
N SER A 266 -19.04 31.09 -3.51
CA SER A 266 -19.82 31.39 -2.29
C SER A 266 -21.28 31.85 -2.43
N LYS A 267 -22.19 31.17 -1.73
CA LYS A 267 -23.24 31.80 -0.91
C LYS A 267 -23.55 30.90 0.29
N GLY A 268 -23.52 31.49 1.48
CA GLY A 268 -23.74 30.81 2.75
C GLY A 268 -25.20 30.44 2.95
N VAL A 269 -25.43 29.25 3.50
CA VAL A 269 -26.64 28.89 4.24
C VAL A 269 -26.22 27.99 5.41
N SER A 270 -26.59 28.41 6.61
CA SER A 270 -26.57 27.66 7.85
C SER A 270 -27.72 26.66 7.89
N ALA A 271 -27.43 25.39 8.17
CA ALA A 271 -28.34 24.48 8.85
C ALA A 271 -27.55 23.29 9.42
N GLU A 272 -27.81 22.98 10.68
CA GLU A 272 -27.34 21.78 11.37
C GLU A 272 -28.10 20.55 10.83
N GLU A 273 -27.38 19.52 10.40
CA GLU A 273 -27.94 18.17 10.26
C GLU A 273 -26.96 17.14 10.85
N PRO A 274 -27.44 16.15 11.61
CA PRO A 274 -26.61 15.10 12.19
C PRO A 274 -26.32 14.02 11.14
N ILE A 275 -25.06 13.62 11.05
CA ILE A 275 -24.60 12.53 10.17
C ILE A 275 -24.83 11.21 10.93
N GLU A 276 -25.74 10.39 10.43
CA GLU A 276 -25.83 8.95 10.74
C GLU A 276 -24.66 8.20 10.10
N LEU A 277 -24.06 7.28 10.85
CA LEU A 277 -22.98 6.40 10.41
C LEU A 277 -23.56 5.00 10.22
N ASP A 278 -23.62 4.53 8.98
CA ASP A 278 -23.73 3.11 8.61
C ASP A 278 -22.34 2.45 8.54
#